data_AF-A0A7C5Z470-F1
#
_entry.id   AF-A0A7C5Z470-F1
#
_cell.length_a   1.000
_cell.length_b   1.000
_cell.length_c   1.000
_cell.angle_alpha   90.00
_cell.angle_beta   90.00
_cell.angle_gamma   90.00
#
_symmetry.space_group_name_H-M   'P 1'
#
loop_
_entity.id
_entity.type
_entity.pdbx_description
1 polymer ?
#
loop_
_entity_poly.entity_id
_entity_poly.type
_entity_poly.pdbx_seq_one_letter_code
_entity_poly.pdbx_strand_id
1 'polypeptide(L)'
;MVHHWVADDTLAVTLAKSLVELGIAEPEDWQRAEHGPSSFIGRTLERWIEAHGGTAIRRRFILEARISTSPCSWADENESNPQRLFFTLEPSEAACVVFGPTLTLLRGFHPGLPATFFYQFVAALNRWIRVYDLRDAQERIENLKDWIANEPEAEQYELPDVQGSIPPCMKQPPLKQSELTRLKSKISDPLAAQLVGMVLRLNRVSRKAERPTLGDDVGELLSDCNPPLPSLLAIFSESDAIEACFQEESEYMMEVTPEPNLILPFNPASTVSVRGAFHAFGVACETLAAASRLMDLMPGNDKWVVSG
;
A
#
# COMPACT_ATOMS: atom_id res chain seq x y z
N MET A 1 4.57 11.50 -1.34
CA MET A 1 5.36 10.76 -0.37
C MET A 1 6.34 11.71 0.25
N VAL A 2 6.23 11.89 1.56
CA VAL A 2 7.19 12.65 2.38
C VAL A 2 8.10 11.63 3.06
N HIS A 3 9.32 12.03 3.42
CA HIS A 3 10.25 11.14 4.13
C HIS A 3 10.86 11.79 5.37
N HIS A 4 11.13 10.99 6.40
CA HIS A 4 11.72 11.45 7.66
C HIS A 4 12.82 10.49 8.18
N TRP A 5 13.79 11.07 8.90
CA TRP A 5 14.83 10.35 9.64
C TRP A 5 14.67 10.62 11.12
N VAL A 6 14.61 9.57 11.94
CA VAL A 6 14.46 9.66 13.40
C VAL A 6 15.34 8.60 14.07
N ALA A 7 16.66 8.85 14.12
CA ALA A 7 17.62 7.95 14.77
C ALA A 7 18.93 8.69 15.14
N ASP A 8 19.70 8.10 16.06
CA ASP A 8 20.98 8.63 16.56
C ASP A 8 22.00 8.93 15.43
N ASP A 9 22.84 9.95 15.65
CA ASP A 9 23.84 10.41 14.69
C ASP A 9 24.83 9.30 14.31
N THR A 10 25.14 8.38 15.21
CA THR A 10 26.06 7.25 14.93
C THR A 10 25.47 6.28 13.91
N LEU A 11 24.17 5.96 14.05
CA LEU A 11 23.45 5.11 13.10
C LEU A 11 23.25 5.81 11.77
N ALA A 12 23.03 7.13 11.79
CA ALA A 12 22.92 7.95 10.59
C ALA A 12 24.22 7.92 9.77
N VAL A 13 25.37 8.13 10.42
CA VAL A 13 26.69 8.06 9.77
C VAL A 13 26.96 6.67 9.20
N THR A 14 26.63 5.63 9.98
CA THR A 14 26.81 4.23 9.57
C THR A 14 25.97 3.91 8.33
N LEU A 15 24.70 4.31 8.33
CA LEU A 15 23.83 4.12 7.19
C LEU A 15 24.32 4.92 5.98
N ALA A 16 24.65 6.20 6.15
CA ALA A 16 25.14 7.06 5.07
C ALA A 16 26.35 6.43 4.36
N LYS A 17 27.31 5.90 5.14
CA LYS A 17 28.46 5.18 4.61
C LYS A 17 28.03 3.96 3.79
N SER A 18 27.17 3.09 4.34
CA SER A 18 26.68 1.90 3.63
C SER A 18 25.94 2.26 2.33
N LEU A 19 25.14 3.33 2.33
CA LEU A 19 24.43 3.78 1.14
C LEU A 19 25.39 4.22 0.02
N VAL A 20 26.50 4.87 0.35
CA VAL A 20 27.54 5.25 -0.62
C VAL A 20 28.26 4.01 -1.14
N GLU A 21 28.68 3.09 -0.25
CA GLU A 21 29.36 1.84 -0.65
C GLU A 21 28.50 0.97 -1.58
N LEU A 22 27.18 1.01 -1.40
CA LEU A 22 26.21 0.27 -2.21
C LEU A 22 25.86 0.97 -3.53
N GLY A 23 26.28 2.21 -3.74
CA GLY A 23 25.88 3.03 -4.89
C GLY A 23 24.41 3.46 -4.85
N ILE A 24 23.80 3.48 -3.67
CA ILE A 24 22.42 3.97 -3.45
C ILE A 24 22.44 5.49 -3.24
N ALA A 25 23.40 5.97 -2.43
CA ALA A 25 23.66 7.38 -2.23
C ALA A 25 24.72 7.91 -3.22
N GLU A 26 24.67 9.21 -3.55
CA GLU A 26 25.67 9.88 -4.38
C GLU A 26 26.55 10.70 -3.44
N PRO A 27 27.88 10.54 -3.45
CA PRO A 27 28.78 11.29 -2.58
C PRO A 27 28.61 12.82 -2.69
N GLU A 28 28.23 13.33 -3.86
CA GLU A 28 28.02 14.75 -4.14
C GLU A 28 26.89 15.36 -3.29
N ASP A 29 25.91 14.56 -2.87
CA ASP A 29 24.83 15.03 -2.01
C ASP A 29 25.32 15.38 -0.61
N TRP A 30 26.51 14.92 -0.20
CA TRP A 30 27.09 15.25 1.11
C TRP A 30 27.32 16.75 1.27
N GLN A 31 27.77 17.42 0.20
CA GLN A 31 27.94 18.87 0.19
C GLN A 31 26.59 19.59 0.22
N ARG A 32 25.61 19.11 -0.54
CA ARG A 32 24.25 19.68 -0.58
C ARG A 32 23.47 19.47 0.72
N ALA A 33 23.84 18.47 1.50
CA ALA A 33 23.33 18.19 2.83
C ALA A 33 24.05 18.98 3.94
N GLU A 34 24.94 19.92 3.57
CA GLU A 34 25.74 20.71 4.52
C GLU A 34 26.50 19.83 5.52
N HIS A 35 26.96 18.66 5.07
CA HIS A 35 27.64 17.68 5.90
C HIS A 35 26.79 17.11 7.06
N GLY A 36 25.46 17.17 6.95
CA GLY A 36 24.53 16.54 7.89
C GLY A 36 24.13 15.11 7.47
N PRO A 37 24.40 14.07 8.28
CA PRO A 37 24.04 12.67 7.97
C PRO A 37 22.55 12.46 7.70
N SER A 38 21.68 13.04 8.54
CA SER A 38 20.23 12.90 8.41
C SER A 38 19.71 13.58 7.14
N SER A 39 20.20 14.77 6.82
CA SER A 39 19.86 15.48 5.57
C SER A 39 20.33 14.71 4.34
N PHE A 40 21.53 14.11 4.41
CA PHE A 40 22.07 13.28 3.34
C PHE A 40 21.23 12.03 3.08
N ILE A 41 20.80 11.34 4.14
CA ILE A 41 19.89 10.18 4.04
C ILE A 41 18.55 10.62 3.45
N GLY A 42 17.97 11.73 3.91
CA GLY A 42 16.72 12.27 3.36
C GLY A 42 16.81 12.54 1.85
N ARG A 43 17.87 13.23 1.41
CA ARG A 43 18.11 13.46 -0.03
C ARG A 43 18.24 12.15 -0.82
N THR A 44 18.93 11.16 -0.25
CA THR A 44 19.07 9.83 -0.85
C THR A 44 17.71 9.14 -0.99
N LEU A 45 16.86 9.21 0.03
CA LEU A 45 15.50 8.67 0.00
C LEU A 45 14.66 9.35 -1.06
N GLU A 46 14.65 10.67 -1.14
CA GLU A 46 13.89 11.40 -2.16
C GLU A 46 14.30 10.97 -3.57
N ARG A 47 15.61 10.92 -3.85
CA ARG A 47 16.10 10.45 -5.15
C ARG A 47 15.72 9.00 -5.41
N TRP A 48 15.82 8.13 -4.41
CA TRP A 48 15.42 6.73 -4.53
C TRP A 48 13.95 6.61 -4.90
N ILE A 49 13.08 7.38 -4.24
CA ILE A 49 11.64 7.44 -4.51
C ILE A 49 11.39 7.93 -5.93
N GLU A 50 12.04 9.00 -6.38
CA GLU A 50 11.91 9.50 -7.75
C GLU A 50 12.30 8.45 -8.79
N ALA A 51 13.44 7.79 -8.59
CA ALA A 51 13.90 6.74 -9.47
C ALA A 51 12.91 5.55 -9.57
N HIS A 52 12.13 5.30 -8.52
CA HIS A 52 11.14 4.22 -8.46
C HIS A 52 9.70 4.69 -8.71
N GLY A 53 9.51 5.90 -9.27
CA GLY A 53 8.23 6.40 -9.74
C GLY A 53 7.51 7.34 -8.79
N GLY A 54 8.23 8.07 -7.94
CA GLY A 54 7.72 9.04 -6.96
C GLY A 54 6.66 9.99 -7.51
N THR A 55 6.87 10.53 -8.71
CA THR A 55 5.87 11.39 -9.38
C THR A 55 4.53 10.68 -9.61
N ALA A 56 4.54 9.41 -10.03
CA ALA A 56 3.30 8.64 -10.18
C ALA A 56 2.68 8.30 -8.82
N ILE A 57 3.48 7.97 -7.81
CA ILE A 57 2.99 7.69 -6.46
C ILE A 57 2.26 8.91 -5.90
N ARG A 58 2.89 10.08 -5.93
CA ARG A 58 2.32 11.36 -5.42
C ARG A 58 1.02 11.78 -6.08
N ARG A 59 0.75 11.32 -7.30
CA ARG A 59 -0.50 11.61 -8.00
C ARG A 59 -1.72 10.97 -7.32
N ARG A 60 -1.55 9.85 -6.62
CA ARG A 60 -2.67 9.05 -6.09
C ARG A 60 -2.55 8.74 -4.60
N PHE A 61 -1.34 8.61 -4.07
CA PHE A 61 -1.12 8.14 -2.71
C PHE A 61 -0.46 9.22 -1.84
N ILE A 62 -1.00 9.39 -0.63
CA ILE A 62 -0.44 10.26 0.41
C ILE A 62 0.19 9.35 1.47
N LEU A 63 1.51 9.19 1.36
CA LEU A 63 2.29 8.26 2.16
C LEU A 63 3.47 8.97 2.82
N GLU A 64 3.89 8.47 3.97
CA GLU A 64 5.11 8.82 4.66
C GLU A 64 6.05 7.61 4.71
N ALA A 65 7.30 7.82 4.31
CA ALA A 65 8.38 6.86 4.44
C ALA A 65 9.35 7.29 5.55
N ARG A 66 9.53 6.48 6.59
CA ARG A 66 10.39 6.84 7.72
C ARG A 66 11.51 5.82 7.91
N ILE A 67 12.70 6.29 8.28
CA ILE A 67 13.74 5.43 8.86
C ILE A 67 13.97 5.82 10.32
N SER A 68 13.81 4.86 11.23
CA SER A 68 13.89 5.09 12.68
C SER A 68 14.47 3.93 13.47
N THR A 69 14.81 4.15 14.75
CA THR A 69 15.21 3.11 15.72
C THR A 69 14.02 2.30 16.26
N SER A 70 12.80 2.77 16.06
CA SER A 70 11.55 2.13 16.49
C SER A 70 10.60 1.89 15.29
N PRO A 71 9.82 0.79 15.25
CA PRO A 71 8.93 0.49 14.14
C PRO A 71 7.69 1.41 14.09
N CYS A 72 7.24 2.00 15.20
CA CYS A 72 6.14 2.96 15.22
C CYS A 72 6.43 4.08 16.23
N SER A 73 5.63 5.15 16.26
CA SER A 73 5.91 6.31 17.12
C SER A 73 5.71 6.05 18.62
N TRP A 74 5.07 4.94 19.00
CA TRP A 74 4.76 4.58 20.38
C TRP A 74 5.51 3.36 20.89
N ALA A 75 6.14 2.59 20.01
CA ALA A 75 6.97 1.48 20.42
C ALA A 75 8.24 2.03 21.10
N ASP A 76 8.53 1.51 22.30
CA ASP A 76 9.77 1.80 23.01
C ASP A 76 10.98 1.44 22.13
N GLU A 77 12.09 2.15 22.35
CA GLU A 77 13.33 1.81 21.65
C GLU A 77 13.73 0.37 21.99
N ASN A 78 14.09 -0.40 20.95
CA ASN A 78 14.46 -1.79 21.15
C ASN A 78 15.83 -1.87 21.83
N GLU A 79 15.84 -1.88 23.17
CA GLU A 79 17.07 -2.01 23.98
C GLU A 79 17.83 -3.31 23.68
N SER A 80 17.11 -4.36 23.22
CA SER A 80 17.72 -5.64 22.87
C SER A 80 18.48 -5.62 21.55
N ASN A 81 18.20 -4.65 20.67
CA ASN A 81 18.92 -4.49 19.40
C ASN A 81 19.08 -3.02 18.99
N PRO A 82 19.92 -2.25 19.70
CA PRO A 82 20.06 -0.80 19.53
C PRO A 82 20.71 -0.41 18.19
N GLN A 83 21.20 -1.38 17.42
CA GLN A 83 21.81 -1.16 16.10
C GLN A 83 20.84 -1.42 14.95
N ARG A 84 19.59 -1.81 15.23
CA ARG A 84 18.58 -2.05 14.20
C ARG A 84 17.90 -0.74 13.82
N LEU A 85 17.69 -0.55 12.53
CA LEU A 85 16.81 0.48 12.00
C LEU A 85 15.59 -0.17 11.36
N PHE A 86 14.50 0.57 11.31
CA PHE A 86 13.26 0.20 10.65
C PHE A 86 13.00 1.18 9.52
N PHE A 87 12.77 0.66 8.32
CA PHE A 87 12.15 1.44 7.25
C PHE A 87 10.65 1.18 7.32
N THR A 88 9.85 2.23 7.55
CA THR A 88 8.41 2.12 7.62
C THR A 88 7.71 2.92 6.53
N LEU A 89 6.54 2.47 6.12
CA LEU A 89 5.64 3.17 5.19
C LEU A 89 4.26 3.25 5.81
N GLU A 90 3.69 4.44 5.92
CA GLU A 90 2.36 4.67 6.49
C GLU A 90 1.57 5.69 5.67
N PRO A 91 0.25 5.54 5.51
CA PRO A 91 -0.58 6.54 4.86
C PRO A 91 -0.94 7.66 5.84
N SER A 92 -1.01 8.88 5.33
CA SER A 92 -1.66 9.98 6.05
C SER A 92 -3.16 9.99 5.76
N GLU A 93 -3.55 9.55 4.56
CA GLU A 93 -4.94 9.46 4.10
C GLU A 93 -5.08 8.29 3.12
N ALA A 94 -6.28 7.70 3.06
CA ALA A 94 -6.60 6.69 2.07
C ALA A 94 -6.89 7.36 0.70
N ALA A 95 -6.21 6.90 -0.34
CA ALA A 95 -6.61 7.18 -1.72
C ALA A 95 -7.95 6.49 -2.04
N CYS A 96 -8.60 6.83 -3.15
CA CYS A 96 -9.81 6.12 -3.62
C CYS A 96 -9.66 5.63 -5.07
N VAL A 97 -10.21 4.45 -5.35
CA VAL A 97 -10.35 3.89 -6.70
C VAL A 97 -11.76 3.35 -6.93
N VAL A 98 -12.37 3.74 -8.06
CA VAL A 98 -13.70 3.31 -8.50
C VAL A 98 -13.58 2.27 -9.61
N PHE A 99 -14.10 1.07 -9.37
CA PHE A 99 -13.99 -0.05 -10.31
C PHE A 99 -15.15 -0.16 -11.31
N GLY A 100 -16.37 0.28 -10.97
CA GLY A 100 -17.60 -0.02 -11.72
C GLY A 100 -17.53 0.19 -13.24
N PRO A 101 -17.10 1.37 -13.73
CA PRO A 101 -16.95 1.61 -15.17
C PRO A 101 -15.92 0.68 -15.83
N THR A 102 -14.80 0.43 -15.14
CA THR A 102 -13.77 -0.51 -15.60
C THR A 102 -14.31 -1.93 -15.68
N LEU A 103 -15.03 -2.41 -14.67
CA LEU A 103 -15.63 -3.74 -14.65
C LEU A 103 -16.68 -3.91 -15.75
N THR A 104 -17.45 -2.86 -16.01
CA THR A 104 -18.46 -2.83 -17.09
C THR A 104 -17.81 -2.98 -18.45
N LEU A 105 -16.73 -2.25 -18.72
CA LEU A 105 -15.94 -2.39 -19.95
C LEU A 105 -15.40 -3.81 -20.12
N LEU A 106 -14.73 -4.34 -19.08
CA LEU A 106 -14.06 -5.64 -19.15
C LEU A 106 -15.04 -6.81 -19.29
N ARG A 107 -16.27 -6.66 -18.75
CA ARG A 107 -17.34 -7.66 -18.88
C ARG A 107 -17.71 -7.93 -20.34
N GLY A 108 -17.55 -6.94 -21.23
CA GLY A 108 -17.83 -7.09 -22.66
C GLY A 108 -16.92 -8.11 -23.37
N PHE A 109 -15.77 -8.46 -22.79
CA PHE A 109 -14.80 -9.37 -23.39
C PHE A 109 -14.82 -10.77 -22.78
N HIS A 110 -15.07 -10.89 -21.47
CA HIS A 110 -15.19 -12.18 -20.79
C HIS A 110 -15.88 -12.04 -19.42
N PRO A 111 -16.81 -12.96 -19.05
CA PRO A 111 -17.57 -12.85 -17.80
C PRO A 111 -16.72 -12.85 -16.52
N GLY A 112 -15.65 -13.64 -16.47
CA GLY A 112 -14.72 -13.69 -15.33
C GLY A 112 -13.63 -12.61 -15.30
N LEU A 113 -13.48 -11.81 -16.37
CA LEU A 113 -12.40 -10.81 -16.46
C LEU A 113 -12.53 -9.67 -15.44
N PRO A 114 -13.74 -9.14 -15.16
CA PRO A 114 -13.94 -8.14 -14.11
C PRO A 114 -13.41 -8.59 -12.74
N ALA A 115 -13.83 -9.77 -12.27
CA ALA A 115 -13.38 -10.33 -11.00
C ALA A 115 -11.87 -10.55 -10.98
N THR A 116 -11.29 -11.09 -12.07
CA THR A 116 -9.83 -11.24 -12.19
C THR A 116 -9.10 -9.91 -12.07
N PHE A 117 -9.58 -8.87 -12.76
CA PHE A 117 -8.95 -7.57 -12.73
C PHE A 117 -8.95 -6.98 -11.32
N PHE A 118 -10.11 -6.96 -10.66
CA PHE A 118 -10.27 -6.47 -9.29
C PHE A 118 -9.32 -7.19 -8.33
N TYR A 119 -9.39 -8.53 -8.27
CA TYR A 119 -8.58 -9.28 -7.31
C TYR A 119 -7.09 -9.21 -7.61
N GLN A 120 -6.65 -9.14 -8.87
CA GLN A 120 -5.23 -8.95 -9.16
C GLN A 120 -4.73 -7.56 -8.77
N PHE A 121 -5.53 -6.52 -8.97
CA PHE A 121 -5.18 -5.17 -8.55
C PHE A 121 -5.03 -5.10 -7.03
N VAL A 122 -6.06 -5.51 -6.30
CA VAL A 122 -6.12 -5.49 -4.84
C VAL A 122 -5.03 -6.36 -4.23
N ALA A 123 -4.86 -7.60 -4.70
CA ALA A 123 -3.85 -8.51 -4.16
C ALA A 123 -2.41 -8.07 -4.45
N ALA A 124 -2.18 -7.30 -5.52
CA ALA A 124 -0.85 -6.76 -5.80
C ALA A 124 -0.48 -5.64 -4.82
N LEU A 125 -1.44 -4.78 -4.47
CA LEU A 125 -1.22 -3.70 -3.51
C LEU A 125 -1.15 -4.21 -2.07
N ASN A 126 -2.04 -5.13 -1.68
CA ASN A 126 -2.07 -5.78 -0.35
C ASN A 126 -0.77 -6.51 0.03
N ARG A 127 0.19 -6.67 -0.91
CA ARG A 127 1.55 -7.14 -0.60
C ARG A 127 2.40 -6.09 0.13
N TRP A 128 2.13 -4.81 -0.10
CA TRP A 128 2.99 -3.69 0.31
C TRP A 128 2.26 -2.65 1.14
N ILE A 129 0.97 -2.44 0.88
CA ILE A 129 0.10 -1.49 1.59
C ILE A 129 -1.28 -2.11 1.82
N ARG A 130 -2.01 -1.64 2.82
CA ARG A 130 -3.38 -2.02 3.12
C ARG A 130 -4.34 -1.36 2.13
N VAL A 131 -5.15 -2.17 1.47
CA VAL A 131 -6.32 -1.74 0.70
C VAL A 131 -7.56 -2.08 1.51
N TYR A 132 -8.44 -1.11 1.75
CA TYR A 132 -9.79 -1.36 2.24
C TYR A 132 -10.68 -1.71 1.05
N ASP A 133 -11.20 -2.93 1.00
CA ASP A 133 -11.97 -3.47 -0.11
C ASP A 133 -13.28 -4.13 0.36
N LEU A 134 -13.99 -4.75 -0.59
CA LEU A 134 -15.21 -5.51 -0.33
C LEU A 134 -15.13 -6.44 0.89
N ARG A 135 -14.00 -7.12 1.09
CA ARG A 135 -13.84 -8.10 2.18
C ARG A 135 -13.88 -7.43 3.53
N ASP A 136 -13.31 -6.23 3.63
CA ASP A 136 -13.28 -5.45 4.86
C ASP A 136 -14.68 -4.97 5.22
N ALA A 137 -15.42 -4.44 4.24
CA ALA A 137 -16.81 -4.07 4.45
C ALA A 137 -17.69 -5.29 4.81
N GLN A 138 -17.43 -6.46 4.24
CA GLN A 138 -18.15 -7.69 4.60
C GLN A 138 -17.87 -8.11 6.06
N GLU A 139 -16.60 -8.13 6.46
CA GLU A 139 -16.17 -8.44 7.82
C GLU A 139 -16.75 -7.45 8.83
N ARG A 140 -16.77 -6.14 8.50
CA ARG A 140 -17.41 -5.11 9.32
C ARG A 140 -18.88 -5.38 9.56
N ILE A 141 -19.63 -5.72 8.51
CA ILE A 141 -21.05 -6.04 8.62
C ILE A 141 -21.29 -7.31 9.44
N GLU A 142 -20.42 -8.32 9.31
CA GLU A 142 -20.49 -9.52 10.14
C GLU A 142 -20.27 -9.18 11.63
N ASN A 143 -19.22 -8.42 11.94
CA ASN A 143 -18.94 -7.96 13.30
C ASN A 143 -20.06 -7.11 13.90
N LEU A 144 -20.65 -6.20 13.10
CA LEU A 144 -21.78 -5.38 13.53
C LEU A 144 -23.02 -6.21 13.81
N LYS A 145 -23.32 -7.22 12.99
CA LYS A 145 -24.45 -8.12 13.23
C LYS A 145 -24.29 -8.88 14.53
N ASP A 146 -23.10 -9.39 14.80
CA ASP A 146 -22.81 -10.11 16.03
C ASP A 146 -22.94 -9.20 17.27
N TRP A 147 -22.49 -7.95 17.16
CA TRP A 147 -22.67 -6.95 18.22
C TRP A 147 -24.15 -6.57 18.43
N ILE A 148 -24.86 -6.18 17.37
CA ILE A 148 -26.28 -5.79 17.38
C ILE A 148 -27.16 -6.91 17.95
N ALA A 149 -26.85 -8.18 17.65
CA ALA A 149 -27.62 -9.31 18.16
C ALA A 149 -27.62 -9.41 19.70
N ASN A 150 -26.66 -8.76 20.36
CA ASN A 150 -26.54 -8.71 21.82
C ASN A 150 -27.09 -7.40 22.43
N GLU A 151 -27.60 -6.47 21.62
CA GLU A 151 -28.13 -5.18 22.08
C GLU A 151 -29.65 -5.25 22.34
N PRO A 152 -30.17 -4.60 23.40
CA PRO A 152 -31.60 -4.59 23.73
C PRO A 152 -32.50 -4.01 22.62
N GLU A 153 -31.92 -3.20 21.73
CA GLU A 153 -32.61 -2.41 20.71
C GLU A 153 -32.15 -2.78 19.29
N ALA A 154 -31.84 -4.07 19.08
CA ALA A 154 -31.29 -4.59 17.82
C ALA A 154 -32.04 -4.16 16.55
N GLU A 155 -33.36 -4.00 16.62
CA GLU A 155 -34.22 -3.61 15.49
C GLU A 155 -34.04 -2.14 15.05
N GLN A 156 -33.38 -1.30 15.85
CA GLN A 156 -33.20 0.12 15.56
C GLN A 156 -31.95 0.42 14.73
N TYR A 157 -31.06 -0.55 14.55
CA TYR A 157 -29.82 -0.37 13.80
C TYR A 157 -30.05 -0.58 12.29
N GLU A 158 -29.62 0.39 11.50
CA GLU A 158 -29.55 0.27 10.04
C GLU A 158 -28.13 -0.13 9.62
N LEU A 159 -28.02 -1.21 8.83
CA LEU A 159 -26.74 -1.70 8.32
C LEU A 159 -26.57 -1.34 6.84
N PRO A 160 -25.37 -0.90 6.41
CA PRO A 160 -25.06 -0.71 5.00
C PRO A 160 -25.29 -1.99 4.17
N ASP A 161 -25.96 -1.87 3.01
CA ASP A 161 -26.20 -3.00 2.10
C ASP A 161 -24.97 -3.30 1.22
N VAL A 162 -23.94 -3.86 1.85
CA VAL A 162 -22.70 -4.27 1.17
C VAL A 162 -23.00 -5.32 0.10
N GLN A 163 -23.91 -6.25 0.34
CA GLN A 163 -24.23 -7.32 -0.61
C GLN A 163 -24.95 -6.80 -1.86
N GLY A 164 -25.87 -5.85 -1.70
CA GLY A 164 -26.53 -5.17 -2.81
C GLY A 164 -25.58 -4.30 -3.65
N SER A 165 -24.49 -3.82 -3.04
CA SER A 165 -23.46 -3.03 -3.72
C SER A 165 -22.52 -3.85 -4.62
N ILE A 166 -22.47 -5.19 -4.48
CA ILE A 166 -21.58 -6.06 -5.27
C ILE A 166 -22.11 -6.23 -6.71
N PRO A 167 -21.38 -5.78 -7.75
CA PRO A 167 -21.81 -5.98 -9.13
C PRO A 167 -21.94 -7.47 -9.47
N PRO A 168 -22.95 -7.91 -10.23
CA PRO A 168 -23.14 -9.33 -10.56
C PRO A 168 -21.93 -10.00 -11.23
N CYS A 169 -21.09 -9.24 -11.95
CA CYS A 169 -19.86 -9.77 -12.55
C CYS A 169 -18.80 -10.18 -11.52
N MET A 170 -18.84 -9.66 -10.30
CA MET A 170 -17.95 -10.06 -9.20
C MET A 170 -18.28 -11.45 -8.64
N LYS A 171 -19.48 -11.98 -8.91
CA LYS A 171 -19.88 -13.35 -8.54
C LYS A 171 -19.29 -14.41 -9.48
N GLN A 172 -18.63 -14.00 -10.56
CA GLN A 172 -18.00 -14.92 -11.51
C GLN A 172 -16.64 -15.38 -10.98
N PRO A 173 -16.24 -16.64 -11.22
CA PRO A 173 -14.93 -17.11 -10.81
C PRO A 173 -13.81 -16.36 -11.56
N PRO A 174 -12.75 -15.92 -10.85
CA PRO A 174 -11.58 -15.33 -11.49
C PRO A 174 -10.90 -16.32 -12.45
N LEU A 175 -10.47 -15.81 -13.59
CA LEU A 175 -9.64 -16.51 -14.58
C LEU A 175 -8.28 -16.90 -14.05
N LYS A 176 -7.79 -18.05 -14.52
CA LYS A 176 -6.41 -18.47 -14.31
C LYS A 176 -5.45 -17.60 -15.11
N GLN A 177 -4.19 -17.54 -14.66
CA GLN A 177 -3.15 -16.73 -15.30
C GLN A 177 -2.92 -17.06 -16.78
N SER A 178 -2.97 -18.35 -17.13
CA SER A 178 -2.83 -18.83 -18.52
C SER A 178 -4.00 -18.38 -19.41
N GLU A 179 -5.22 -18.41 -18.86
CA GLU A 179 -6.44 -17.96 -19.56
C GLU A 179 -6.40 -16.46 -19.80
N LEU A 180 -6.02 -15.67 -18.80
CA LEU A 180 -5.87 -14.22 -18.91
C LEU A 180 -4.83 -13.85 -19.98
N THR A 181 -3.70 -14.57 -20.01
CA THR A 181 -2.65 -14.35 -21.02
C THR A 181 -3.16 -14.64 -22.44
N ARG A 182 -3.93 -15.71 -22.63
CA ARG A 182 -4.56 -16.05 -23.92
C ARG A 182 -5.67 -15.08 -24.30
N LEU A 183 -6.42 -14.56 -23.32
CA LEU A 183 -7.49 -13.59 -23.54
C LEU A 183 -6.90 -12.24 -24.00
N LYS A 184 -5.77 -11.82 -23.41
CA LYS A 184 -5.11 -10.56 -23.75
C LYS A 184 -4.84 -10.41 -25.26
N SER A 185 -4.44 -11.48 -25.96
CA SER A 185 -4.17 -11.42 -27.40
C SER A 185 -5.42 -11.35 -28.28
N LYS A 186 -6.61 -11.53 -27.69
CA LYS A 186 -7.91 -11.55 -28.39
C LYS A 186 -8.74 -10.30 -28.15
N ILE A 187 -8.33 -9.43 -27.22
CA ILE A 187 -9.03 -8.18 -26.94
C ILE A 187 -8.69 -7.18 -28.06
N SER A 188 -9.68 -6.81 -28.86
CA SER A 188 -9.53 -5.85 -29.95
C SER A 188 -9.59 -4.40 -29.50
N ASP A 189 -10.25 -4.12 -28.37
CA ASP A 189 -10.34 -2.78 -27.79
C ASP A 189 -9.00 -2.36 -27.16
N PRO A 190 -8.38 -1.25 -27.63
CA PRO A 190 -7.06 -0.85 -27.17
C PRO A 190 -7.00 -0.57 -25.66
N LEU A 191 -8.05 0.04 -25.09
CA LEU A 191 -8.09 0.39 -23.68
C LEU A 191 -8.19 -0.86 -22.80
N ALA A 192 -9.12 -1.77 -23.11
CA ALA A 192 -9.27 -3.03 -22.39
C ALA A 192 -7.99 -3.89 -22.49
N ALA A 193 -7.35 -3.93 -23.67
CA ALA A 193 -6.08 -4.65 -23.84
C ALA A 193 -4.95 -4.03 -22.99
N GLN A 194 -4.92 -2.70 -22.89
CA GLN A 194 -3.97 -1.97 -22.06
C GLN A 194 -4.23 -2.19 -20.56
N LEU A 195 -5.48 -2.10 -20.10
CA LEU A 195 -5.88 -2.36 -18.71
C LEU A 195 -5.46 -3.78 -18.27
N VAL A 196 -5.77 -4.79 -19.08
CA VAL A 196 -5.36 -6.18 -18.82
C VAL A 196 -3.84 -6.32 -18.83
N GLY A 197 -3.15 -5.66 -19.76
CA GLY A 197 -1.69 -5.64 -19.81
C GLY A 197 -1.06 -5.01 -18.56
N MET A 198 -1.66 -3.94 -18.04
CA MET A 198 -1.16 -3.17 -16.91
C MET A 198 -1.43 -3.86 -15.57
N VAL A 199 -2.60 -4.50 -15.37
CA VAL A 199 -2.84 -5.27 -14.15
C VAL A 199 -1.93 -6.50 -14.06
N LEU A 200 -1.62 -7.13 -15.20
CA LEU A 200 -0.63 -8.20 -15.29
C LEU A 200 0.78 -7.71 -14.94
N ARG A 201 1.15 -6.50 -15.39
CA ARG A 201 2.42 -5.87 -15.04
C ARG A 201 2.47 -5.53 -13.56
N LEU A 202 1.39 -4.98 -12.99
CA LEU A 202 1.27 -4.65 -11.57
C LEU A 202 1.52 -5.90 -10.70
N ASN A 203 0.84 -7.01 -11.01
CA ASN A 203 1.01 -8.28 -10.30
C ASN A 203 2.44 -8.86 -10.45
N ARG A 204 3.10 -8.66 -11.61
CA ARG A 204 4.50 -9.07 -11.78
C ARG A 204 5.45 -8.23 -10.95
N VAL A 205 5.28 -6.90 -10.96
CA VAL A 205 6.13 -5.97 -10.21
C VAL A 205 6.01 -6.23 -8.71
N SER A 206 4.81 -6.40 -8.19
CA SER A 206 4.57 -6.62 -6.76
C SER A 206 5.19 -7.89 -6.18
N ARG A 207 5.68 -8.79 -7.04
CA ARG A 207 6.31 -10.06 -6.69
C ARG A 207 7.83 -10.08 -6.93
N LYS A 208 8.44 -8.96 -7.32
CA LYS A 208 9.90 -8.87 -7.53
C LYS A 208 10.71 -8.96 -6.23
N ALA A 209 10.08 -8.73 -5.10
CA ALA A 209 10.65 -8.89 -3.77
C ALA A 209 9.63 -9.56 -2.86
N GLU A 210 10.13 -10.15 -1.78
CA GLU A 210 9.32 -10.68 -0.69
C GLU A 210 9.23 -9.65 0.43
N ARG A 211 8.05 -9.49 1.00
CA ARG A 211 7.87 -8.72 2.23
C ARG A 211 8.49 -9.54 3.37
N PRO A 212 9.39 -8.97 4.19
CA PRO A 212 10.01 -9.71 5.27
C PRO A 212 8.96 -10.14 6.30
N THR A 213 9.11 -11.36 6.82
CA THR A 213 8.39 -11.80 8.02
C THR A 213 8.99 -11.07 9.22
N LEU A 214 8.14 -10.46 10.04
CA LEU A 214 8.57 -9.82 11.28
C LEU A 214 8.85 -10.91 12.32
N GLY A 215 9.95 -10.76 13.07
CA GLY A 215 10.25 -11.61 14.20
C GLY A 215 9.36 -11.30 15.39
N ASP A 216 9.27 -12.24 16.34
CA ASP A 216 8.47 -12.08 17.56
C ASP A 216 8.85 -10.82 18.33
N ASP A 217 10.13 -10.45 18.34
CA ASP A 217 10.66 -9.24 18.97
C ASP A 217 10.08 -7.95 18.39
N VAL A 218 9.78 -7.92 17.09
CA VAL A 218 9.10 -6.79 16.45
C VAL A 218 7.59 -6.88 16.68
N GLY A 219 7.02 -8.09 16.70
CA GLY A 219 5.61 -8.30 17.00
C GLY A 219 5.23 -7.83 18.40
N GLU A 220 6.09 -8.07 19.40
CA GLU A 220 5.91 -7.58 20.77
C GLU A 220 5.89 -6.05 20.83
N LEU A 221 6.73 -5.36 20.05
CA LEU A 221 6.73 -3.89 19.97
C LEU A 221 5.46 -3.32 19.34
N LEU A 222 4.67 -4.14 18.64
CA LEU A 222 3.45 -3.73 17.96
C LEU A 222 2.18 -4.27 18.64
N SER A 223 2.29 -4.99 19.78
CA SER A 223 1.16 -5.69 20.39
C SER A 223 -0.01 -4.78 20.76
N ASP A 224 0.29 -3.51 21.06
CA ASP A 224 -0.68 -2.49 21.46
C ASP A 224 -1.05 -1.57 20.29
N CYS A 225 -0.64 -1.87 19.06
CA CYS A 225 -0.99 -1.09 17.88
C CYS A 225 -2.33 -1.55 17.27
N ASN A 226 -3.07 -0.60 16.71
CA ASN A 226 -4.18 -0.92 15.81
C ASN A 226 -3.66 -1.53 14.50
N PRO A 227 -4.50 -2.27 13.76
CA PRO A 227 -4.15 -2.71 12.41
C PRO A 227 -3.73 -1.55 11.50
N PRO A 228 -2.91 -1.80 10.46
CA PRO A 228 -2.48 -0.74 9.56
C PRO A 228 -3.63 0.00 8.88
N LEU A 229 -3.53 1.33 8.86
CA LEU A 229 -4.48 2.18 8.14
C LEU A 229 -4.55 1.82 6.64
N PRO A 230 -5.73 1.84 6.02
CA PRO A 230 -5.84 1.74 4.57
C PRO A 230 -5.12 2.87 3.84
N SER A 231 -4.25 2.52 2.91
CA SER A 231 -3.64 3.46 1.97
C SER A 231 -4.51 3.67 0.71
N LEU A 232 -5.50 2.80 0.48
CA LEU A 232 -6.41 2.86 -0.65
C LEU A 232 -7.77 2.26 -0.28
N LEU A 233 -8.84 2.98 -0.57
CA LEU A 233 -10.23 2.53 -0.58
C LEU A 233 -10.61 2.07 -2.00
N ALA A 234 -11.10 0.83 -2.11
CA ALA A 234 -11.53 0.20 -3.36
C ALA A 234 -13.04 -0.01 -3.40
N ILE A 235 -13.74 0.79 -4.21
CA ILE A 235 -15.21 0.81 -4.30
C ILE A 235 -15.69 0.46 -5.72
N PHE A 236 -16.94 0.03 -5.83
CA PHE A 236 -17.56 -0.25 -7.14
C PHE A 236 -18.23 0.97 -7.72
N SER A 237 -18.88 1.78 -6.90
CA SER A 237 -19.47 3.05 -7.27
C SER A 237 -19.33 4.05 -6.13
N GLU A 238 -19.39 5.33 -6.46
CA GLU A 238 -19.42 6.38 -5.44
C GLU A 238 -20.65 6.25 -4.56
N SER A 239 -20.44 6.48 -3.26
CA SER A 239 -21.44 6.33 -2.21
C SER A 239 -22.03 4.92 -2.15
N ASP A 240 -21.24 3.89 -2.50
CA ASP A 240 -21.63 2.51 -2.24
C ASP A 240 -21.47 2.15 -0.75
N ALA A 241 -22.03 1.00 -0.36
CA ALA A 241 -21.99 0.59 1.04
C ALA A 241 -20.57 0.26 1.55
N ILE A 242 -19.59 0.05 0.66
CA ILE A 242 -18.19 -0.16 1.05
C ILE A 242 -17.60 1.17 1.51
N GLU A 243 -17.86 2.26 0.78
CA GLU A 243 -17.49 3.62 1.20
C GLU A 243 -18.13 3.99 2.54
N ALA A 244 -19.42 3.66 2.72
CA ALA A 244 -20.13 3.92 3.97
C ALA A 244 -19.50 3.19 5.18
N CYS A 245 -19.18 1.89 5.03
CA CYS A 245 -18.48 1.13 6.07
C CYS A 245 -17.10 1.74 6.39
N PHE A 246 -16.33 2.09 5.37
CA PHE A 246 -15.02 2.71 5.54
C PHE A 246 -15.12 4.05 6.30
N GLN A 247 -16.07 4.90 5.92
CA GLN A 247 -16.23 6.23 6.53
C GLN A 247 -16.52 6.09 8.03
N GLU A 248 -17.45 5.22 8.40
CA GLU A 248 -17.78 4.98 9.81
C GLU A 248 -16.58 4.39 10.59
N GLU A 249 -15.90 3.38 10.05
CA GLU A 249 -14.72 2.81 10.72
C GLU A 249 -13.58 3.82 10.86
N SER A 250 -13.37 4.67 9.84
CA SER A 250 -12.27 5.63 9.81
C SER A 250 -12.29 6.63 10.96
N GLU A 251 -13.46 6.88 11.57
CA GLU A 251 -13.62 7.73 12.75
C GLU A 251 -12.86 7.20 13.97
N TYR A 252 -12.67 5.88 14.06
CA TYR A 252 -12.08 5.20 15.21
C TYR A 252 -10.69 4.62 14.93
N MET A 253 -10.26 4.55 13.66
CA MET A 253 -9.00 3.89 13.27
C MET A 253 -7.75 4.48 13.94
N MET A 254 -7.81 5.74 14.38
CA MET A 254 -6.71 6.48 15.02
C MET A 254 -6.85 6.62 16.53
N GLU A 255 -7.82 5.96 17.18
CA GLU A 255 -7.93 5.96 18.65
C GLU A 255 -6.71 5.35 19.34
N VAL A 256 -6.11 4.36 18.69
CA VAL A 256 -4.83 3.77 19.04
C VAL A 256 -3.92 3.86 17.83
N THR A 257 -2.63 4.00 18.08
CA THR A 257 -1.61 4.12 17.02
C THR A 257 -1.68 2.92 16.07
N PRO A 258 -1.87 3.15 14.78
CA PRO A 258 -1.85 2.06 13.80
C PRO A 258 -0.42 1.58 13.55
N GLU A 259 -0.29 0.29 13.27
CA GLU A 259 0.93 -0.25 12.70
C GLU A 259 1.22 0.38 11.32
N PRO A 260 2.49 0.59 10.96
CA PRO A 260 2.82 0.96 9.58
C PRO A 260 2.41 -0.11 8.58
N ASN A 261 2.05 0.32 7.38
CA ASN A 261 1.65 -0.56 6.28
C ASN A 261 2.78 -1.48 5.83
N LEU A 262 4.02 -0.99 5.87
CA LEU A 262 5.24 -1.74 5.60
C LEU A 262 6.24 -1.49 6.72
N ILE A 263 6.93 -2.55 7.16
CA ILE A 263 8.01 -2.48 8.13
C ILE A 263 9.16 -3.35 7.59
N LEU A 264 10.31 -2.74 7.36
CA LEU A 264 11.52 -3.41 6.91
C LEU A 264 12.62 -3.21 7.98
N PRO A 265 12.84 -4.17 8.89
CA PRO A 265 13.96 -4.12 9.81
C PRO A 265 15.27 -4.37 9.05
N PHE A 266 16.30 -3.58 9.34
CA PHE A 266 17.63 -3.76 8.76
C PHE A 266 18.75 -3.28 9.68
N ASN A 267 19.96 -3.78 9.46
CA ASN A 267 21.17 -3.36 10.16
C ASN A 267 21.97 -2.40 9.24
N PRO A 268 22.16 -1.12 9.61
CA PRO A 268 22.86 -0.14 8.80
C PRO A 268 24.34 -0.46 8.58
N ALA A 269 24.97 -1.26 9.44
CA ALA A 269 26.35 -1.71 9.27
C ALA A 269 26.49 -2.92 8.31
N SER A 270 25.37 -3.56 7.93
CA SER A 270 25.37 -4.69 7.01
C SER A 270 24.90 -4.25 5.62
N THR A 271 25.83 -4.18 4.67
CA THR A 271 25.53 -3.80 3.28
C THR A 271 24.53 -4.75 2.61
N VAL A 272 24.52 -6.04 2.97
CA VAL A 272 23.51 -7.02 2.52
C VAL A 272 22.12 -6.67 3.07
N SER A 273 22.04 -6.32 4.35
CA SER A 273 20.77 -5.94 5.00
C SER A 273 20.21 -4.64 4.44
N VAL A 274 21.04 -3.61 4.28
CA VAL A 274 20.66 -2.32 3.66
C VAL A 274 20.19 -2.53 2.22
N ARG A 275 20.94 -3.31 1.42
CA ARG A 275 20.54 -3.62 0.04
C ARG A 275 19.18 -4.33 0.00
N GLY A 276 18.94 -5.28 0.90
CA GLY A 276 17.66 -5.98 1.01
C GLY A 276 16.49 -5.03 1.30
N ALA A 277 16.64 -4.16 2.30
CA ALA A 277 15.61 -3.19 2.67
C ALA A 277 15.31 -2.21 1.52
N PHE A 278 16.33 -1.62 0.90
CA PHE A 278 16.14 -0.68 -0.21
C PHE A 278 15.58 -1.36 -1.46
N HIS A 279 15.95 -2.62 -1.74
CA HIS A 279 15.31 -3.38 -2.82
C HIS A 279 13.82 -3.60 -2.54
N ALA A 280 13.45 -4.06 -1.34
CA ALA A 280 12.05 -4.29 -1.00
C ALA A 280 11.24 -2.98 -1.07
N PHE A 281 11.78 -1.89 -0.52
CA PHE A 281 11.18 -0.57 -0.61
C PHE A 281 11.04 -0.07 -2.06
N GLY A 282 12.06 -0.29 -2.90
CA GLY A 282 12.00 0.02 -4.33
C GLY A 282 10.87 -0.73 -5.04
N VAL A 283 10.67 -2.02 -4.72
CA VAL A 283 9.56 -2.80 -5.28
C VAL A 283 8.20 -2.32 -4.79
N ALA A 284 8.08 -1.92 -3.51
CA ALA A 284 6.89 -1.27 -2.98
C ALA A 284 6.56 0.01 -3.77
N CYS A 285 7.55 0.88 -3.97
CA CYS A 285 7.42 2.11 -4.76
C CYS A 285 7.00 1.82 -6.21
N GLU A 286 7.67 0.90 -6.90
CA GLU A 286 7.31 0.51 -8.27
C GLU A 286 5.89 -0.04 -8.37
N THR A 287 5.43 -0.78 -7.36
CA THR A 287 4.08 -1.33 -7.28
C THR A 287 3.05 -0.21 -7.17
N LEU A 288 3.24 0.73 -6.24
CA LEU A 288 2.39 1.91 -6.07
C LEU A 288 2.37 2.77 -7.33
N ALA A 289 3.53 3.02 -7.94
CA ALA A 289 3.63 3.76 -9.19
C ALA A 289 2.92 3.04 -10.35
N ALA A 290 2.99 1.71 -10.42
CA ALA A 290 2.28 0.92 -11.42
C ALA A 290 0.77 0.95 -11.21
N ALA A 291 0.30 0.91 -9.95
CA ALA A 291 -1.11 1.03 -9.62
C ALA A 291 -1.65 2.43 -9.95
N SER A 292 -0.92 3.48 -9.59
CA SER A 292 -1.31 4.86 -9.92
C SER A 292 -1.49 5.07 -11.43
N ARG A 293 -0.52 4.62 -12.24
CA ARG A 293 -0.63 4.67 -13.71
C ARG A 293 -1.76 3.81 -14.26
N LEU A 294 -2.11 2.70 -13.59
CA LEU A 294 -3.26 1.90 -13.98
C LEU A 294 -4.57 2.61 -13.63
N MET A 295 -4.67 3.27 -12.47
CA MET A 295 -5.82 4.08 -12.08
C MET A 295 -6.06 5.23 -13.06
N ASP A 296 -5.01 5.86 -13.60
CA ASP A 296 -5.14 6.88 -14.66
C ASP A 296 -5.77 6.35 -15.96
N LEU A 297 -5.76 5.03 -16.20
CA LEU A 297 -6.39 4.41 -17.36
C LEU A 297 -7.81 3.91 -17.05
N MET A 298 -8.17 3.76 -15.77
CA MET A 298 -9.44 3.20 -15.36
C MET A 298 -10.56 4.25 -15.52
N PRO A 299 -11.58 4.00 -16.35
CA PRO A 299 -12.66 4.96 -16.54
C PRO A 299 -13.33 5.33 -15.20
N GLY A 300 -13.60 6.62 -14.99
CA GLY A 300 -14.22 7.14 -13.76
C GLY A 300 -13.24 7.51 -12.64
N ASN A 301 -11.92 7.42 -12.87
CA ASN A 301 -10.92 7.69 -11.83
C ASN A 301 -10.20 9.05 -11.97
N ASP A 302 -10.59 9.92 -12.90
CA ASP A 302 -9.87 11.18 -13.18
C ASP A 302 -9.86 12.16 -12.00
N LYS A 303 -10.92 12.14 -11.19
CA LYS A 303 -11.10 13.06 -10.05
C LYS A 303 -10.40 12.64 -8.76
N TRP A 304 -9.97 11.38 -8.66
CA TRP A 304 -9.35 10.82 -7.45
C TRP A 304 -7.83 10.99 -7.46
N VAL A 305 -7.39 12.21 -7.78
CA VAL A 305 -5.97 12.59 -7.80
C VAL A 305 -5.68 13.47 -6.59
N VAL A 306 -4.53 13.27 -5.98
CA VAL A 306 -4.04 14.17 -4.94
C VAL A 306 -3.76 15.51 -5.63
N SER A 307 -4.48 16.55 -5.24
CA SER A 307 -4.19 17.91 -5.70
C SER A 307 -2.85 18.31 -5.07
N GLY A 308 -1.86 18.60 -5.93
CA GLY A 308 -0.54 19.04 -5.50
C GLY A 308 -0.54 20.48 -4.97
#